data_AF-A0A9D8HRC1-F1
#
_entry.id   AF-A0A9D8HRC1-F1
#
_cell.length_a   1.000
_cell.length_b   1.000
_cell.length_c   1.000
_cell.angle_alpha   90.00
_cell.angle_beta   90.00
_cell.angle_gamma   90.00
#
_symmetry.space_group_name_H-M   'P 1'
#
loop_
_entity.id
_entity.type
_entity.pdbx_description
1 polymer ?
#
loop_
_entity_poly.entity_id
_entity_poly.type
_entity_poly.pdbx_seq_one_letter_code
_entity_poly.pdbx_strand_id
1 'polypeptide(L)'
;MRFGALKRHWGRLGGRDPYWAVLTDPDKRGGRWDIEEFFRSGAAEIDAVLARAERMGNAPAARRRALDFGCGVGRLTQAMAPHFTRCDGVDISKAMLRLAREHNRFPDRCIYHLNEAPDLALFETAAFDFVYSTLVLQHMAPRYSRRYIQELVRVLAPGGLLVFQVPSDRRAVKPPPGAQSTPVSDRLPAEAFRAHVAAAVTSLSAIAGEQVTVEVTVRNDSPHAWPALPDALGRRQIKVANHWLDEHGGLLQRDEARCPLPSDVAPGASTGALLVVTAPDADGVYLLELDLVQEDVGWFGERGSPTLRLPCIVGGPDAPRRPPRVEPPEPASFRARYPRAFAVMSRIGVRDAYWAYRRGLDRVRLRRDRVLLARNRAIVAIRDGFYLPRLLNWVRRRTDFTPRMEMHWIPRAEVGSIVPDAGGHVTHVDEEETTGYQSCRYWVRKDAPKCGLAR
;
A
#
# COMPACT_ATOMS: atom_id res chain seq x y z
N MET A 1 2.96 -3.57 2.96
CA MET A 1 3.31 -4.11 1.62
C MET A 1 4.83 -4.27 1.40
N ARG A 2 5.33 -5.36 0.76
CA ARG A 2 6.75 -5.52 0.32
C ARG A 2 7.06 -4.64 -0.90
N PHE A 3 8.32 -4.22 -1.11
CA PHE A 3 8.70 -3.27 -2.17
C PHE A 3 8.31 -3.74 -3.59
N GLY A 4 8.51 -5.01 -3.92
CA GLY A 4 8.08 -5.56 -5.21
C GLY A 4 6.56 -5.53 -5.43
N ALA A 5 5.77 -5.68 -4.36
CA ALA A 5 4.32 -5.54 -4.42
C ALA A 5 3.90 -4.07 -4.57
N LEU A 6 4.59 -3.14 -3.91
CA LEU A 6 4.41 -1.70 -4.05
C LEU A 6 4.65 -1.25 -5.51
N LYS A 7 5.76 -1.70 -6.12
CA LYS A 7 6.08 -1.47 -7.55
C LYS A 7 4.96 -1.94 -8.48
N ARG A 8 4.44 -3.15 -8.25
CA ARG A 8 3.32 -3.70 -9.04
C ARG A 8 2.02 -2.92 -8.81
N HIS A 9 1.76 -2.46 -7.59
CA HIS A 9 0.57 -1.69 -7.24
C HIS A 9 0.53 -0.36 -8.02
N TRP A 10 1.59 0.43 -7.92
CA TRP A 10 1.73 1.71 -8.62
C TRP A 10 1.84 1.55 -10.14
N GLY A 11 2.44 0.47 -10.62
CA GLY A 11 2.42 0.11 -12.04
C GLY A 11 0.99 -0.09 -12.59
N ARG A 12 0.08 -0.68 -11.80
CA ARG A 12 -1.33 -0.86 -12.20
C ARG A 12 -2.14 0.42 -12.11
N LEU A 13 -1.93 1.23 -11.07
CA LEU A 13 -2.60 2.53 -10.92
C LEU A 13 -2.22 3.49 -12.04
N GLY A 14 -0.93 3.60 -12.37
CA GLY A 14 -0.44 4.42 -13.48
C GLY A 14 -0.99 4.00 -14.85
N GLY A 15 -1.40 2.75 -15.01
CA GLY A 15 -2.06 2.28 -16.23
C GLY A 15 -3.58 2.52 -16.29
N ARG A 16 -4.23 2.93 -15.19
CA ARG A 16 -5.70 3.08 -15.10
C ARG A 16 -6.16 4.51 -14.95
N ASP A 17 -5.58 5.25 -14.02
CA ASP A 17 -5.97 6.62 -13.69
C ASP A 17 -4.76 7.42 -13.17
N PRO A 18 -3.74 7.63 -14.03
CA PRO A 18 -2.42 8.10 -13.62
C PRO A 18 -2.45 9.49 -12.97
N TYR A 19 -3.19 10.44 -13.53
CA TYR A 19 -3.27 11.80 -13.01
C TYR A 19 -3.96 11.86 -11.64
N TRP A 20 -5.06 11.12 -11.48
CA TRP A 20 -5.76 11.04 -10.20
C TRP A 20 -4.93 10.35 -9.12
N ALA A 21 -4.10 9.36 -9.51
CA ALA A 21 -3.18 8.70 -8.60
C ALA A 21 -2.01 9.60 -8.16
N VAL A 22 -1.64 10.62 -8.97
CA VAL A 22 -0.61 11.61 -8.63
C VAL A 22 -1.19 12.78 -7.82
N LEU A 23 -2.39 13.24 -8.18
CA LEU A 23 -3.11 14.29 -7.45
C LEU A 23 -4.57 13.83 -7.29
N THR A 24 -4.88 13.33 -6.10
CA THR A 24 -6.19 12.79 -5.78
C THR A 24 -7.18 13.90 -5.52
N ASP A 25 -8.15 14.02 -6.41
CA ASP A 25 -9.33 14.88 -6.28
C ASP A 25 -10.58 14.00 -6.55
N PRO A 26 -11.55 13.93 -5.62
CA PRO A 26 -12.77 13.13 -5.79
C PRO A 26 -13.50 13.43 -7.10
N ASP A 27 -13.52 14.69 -7.52
CA ASP A 27 -14.24 15.16 -8.70
C ASP A 27 -13.47 14.87 -9.99
N LYS A 28 -12.16 14.67 -9.92
CA LYS A 28 -11.31 14.37 -11.10
C LYS A 28 -11.09 12.87 -11.37
N ARG A 29 -11.67 11.98 -10.54
CA ARG A 29 -11.54 10.52 -10.65
C ARG A 29 -12.08 9.96 -11.97
N GLY A 30 -11.48 8.89 -12.47
CA GLY A 30 -11.89 8.22 -13.71
C GLY A 30 -11.40 8.96 -14.95
N GLY A 31 -10.20 9.56 -14.88
CA GLY A 31 -9.59 10.29 -16.00
C GLY A 31 -10.27 11.62 -16.32
N ARG A 32 -10.79 12.34 -15.31
CA ARG A 32 -11.44 13.66 -15.49
C ARG A 32 -10.52 14.85 -15.25
N TRP A 33 -9.22 14.60 -15.07
CA TRP A 33 -8.22 15.66 -15.06
C TRP A 33 -8.09 16.28 -16.45
N ASP A 34 -8.22 17.60 -16.53
CA ASP A 34 -7.65 18.35 -17.66
C ASP A 34 -6.13 18.38 -17.52
N ILE A 35 -5.42 18.10 -18.60
CA ILE A 35 -3.96 17.89 -18.56
C ILE A 35 -3.24 19.22 -18.28
N GLU A 36 -3.69 20.33 -18.90
CA GLU A 36 -3.08 21.64 -18.67
C GLU A 36 -3.35 22.15 -17.25
N GLU A 37 -4.58 22.00 -16.76
CA GLU A 37 -4.96 22.29 -15.38
C GLU A 37 -4.09 21.49 -14.39
N PHE A 38 -3.91 20.19 -14.65
CA PHE A 38 -3.10 19.31 -13.82
C PHE A 38 -1.64 19.79 -13.73
N PHE A 39 -0.99 20.11 -14.85
CA PHE A 39 0.38 20.63 -14.82
C PHE A 39 0.48 22.04 -14.23
N ARG A 40 -0.52 22.91 -14.47
CA ARG A 40 -0.60 24.24 -13.86
C ARG A 40 -0.70 24.18 -12.34
N SER A 41 -1.40 23.18 -11.81
CA SER A 41 -1.45 22.95 -10.35
C SER A 41 -0.06 22.66 -9.77
N GLY A 42 0.81 21.96 -10.54
CA GLY A 42 2.19 21.71 -10.15
C GLY A 42 3.03 22.99 -10.11
N ALA A 43 2.88 23.85 -11.13
CA ALA A 43 3.55 25.16 -11.17
C ALA A 43 3.17 26.02 -9.96
N ALA A 44 1.87 26.16 -9.70
CA ALA A 44 1.37 26.91 -8.54
C ALA A 44 1.90 26.37 -7.20
N GLU A 45 2.00 25.05 -7.06
CA GLU A 45 2.52 24.41 -5.84
C GLU A 45 4.02 24.70 -5.63
N ILE A 46 4.85 24.50 -6.65
CA ILE A 46 6.30 24.75 -6.56
C ILE A 46 6.58 26.24 -6.35
N ASP A 47 5.88 27.13 -7.05
CA ASP A 47 6.00 28.58 -6.87
C ASP A 47 5.68 28.98 -5.42
N ALA A 48 4.58 28.46 -4.85
CA ALA A 48 4.20 28.72 -3.48
C ALA A 48 5.22 28.20 -2.46
N VAL A 49 5.77 27.00 -2.68
CA VAL A 49 6.81 26.40 -1.83
C VAL A 49 8.08 27.25 -1.87
N LEU A 50 8.56 27.64 -3.04
CA LEU A 50 9.79 28.44 -3.16
C LEU A 50 9.61 29.85 -2.61
N ALA A 51 8.48 30.51 -2.86
CA ALA A 51 8.17 31.82 -2.29
C ALA A 51 8.04 31.76 -0.75
N ARG A 52 7.53 30.65 -0.19
CA ARG A 52 7.54 30.44 1.26
C ARG A 52 8.94 30.21 1.79
N ALA A 53 9.77 29.43 1.10
CA ALA A 53 11.17 29.24 1.45
C ALA A 53 11.92 30.58 1.55
N GLU A 54 11.72 31.46 0.55
CA GLU A 54 12.33 32.80 0.51
C GLU A 54 11.89 33.66 1.69
N ARG A 55 10.58 33.73 1.99
CA ARG A 55 10.06 34.50 3.13
C ARG A 55 10.58 34.01 4.49
N MET A 56 10.90 32.73 4.61
CA MET A 56 11.46 32.13 5.83
C MET A 56 12.99 32.23 5.90
N GLY A 57 13.65 32.81 4.88
CA GLY A 57 15.12 32.81 4.79
C GLY A 57 15.73 31.42 4.53
N ASN A 58 14.92 30.47 4.03
CA ASN A 58 15.27 29.06 3.88
C ASN A 58 15.41 28.61 2.42
N ALA A 59 15.39 29.55 1.47
CA ALA A 59 15.58 29.24 0.06
C ALA A 59 16.90 28.46 -0.17
N PRO A 60 16.94 27.54 -1.14
CA PRO A 60 18.19 26.86 -1.48
C PRO A 60 19.23 27.87 -1.95
N ALA A 61 20.45 27.77 -1.42
CA ALA A 61 21.52 28.73 -1.69
C ALA A 61 21.97 28.73 -3.17
N ALA A 62 21.85 27.58 -3.82
CA ALA A 62 22.06 27.40 -5.24
C ALA A 62 20.79 26.79 -5.88
N ARG A 63 20.57 27.06 -7.16
CA ARG A 63 19.44 26.51 -7.93
C ARG A 63 19.93 25.70 -9.15
N ARG A 64 20.92 24.82 -8.94
CA ARG A 64 21.51 24.02 -10.03
C ARG A 64 20.71 22.75 -10.27
N ARG A 65 20.42 21.99 -9.21
CA ARG A 65 19.80 20.67 -9.34
C ARG A 65 18.69 20.42 -8.32
N ALA A 66 17.52 20.06 -8.80
CA ALA A 66 16.36 19.69 -7.99
C ALA A 66 15.97 18.21 -8.15
N LEU A 67 15.42 17.60 -7.10
CA LEU A 67 14.88 16.24 -7.10
C LEU A 67 13.38 16.25 -6.74
N ASP A 68 12.57 15.59 -7.56
CA ASP A 68 11.18 15.25 -7.31
C ASP A 68 11.06 13.75 -6.97
N PHE A 69 10.93 13.41 -5.69
CA PHE A 69 10.85 12.02 -5.24
C PHE A 69 9.41 11.50 -5.24
N GLY A 70 9.17 10.47 -6.06
CA GLY A 70 7.86 9.93 -6.43
C GLY A 70 7.15 10.80 -7.45
N CYS A 71 7.86 11.17 -8.52
CA CYS A 71 7.43 12.19 -9.47
C CYS A 71 6.17 11.85 -10.27
N GLY A 72 5.74 10.60 -10.27
CA GLY A 72 4.59 10.15 -11.05
C GLY A 72 4.75 10.51 -12.53
N VAL A 73 3.77 11.23 -13.07
CA VAL A 73 3.75 11.70 -14.46
C VAL A 73 4.51 13.02 -14.68
N GLY A 74 5.35 13.44 -13.72
CA GLY A 74 6.22 14.61 -13.84
C GLY A 74 5.55 15.95 -13.57
N ARG A 75 4.43 15.98 -12.81
CA ARG A 75 3.69 17.21 -12.49
C ARG A 75 4.58 18.27 -11.85
N LEU A 76 5.34 17.87 -10.85
CA LEU A 76 6.18 18.76 -10.04
C LEU A 76 7.59 18.87 -10.61
N THR A 77 8.14 17.79 -11.17
CA THR A 77 9.44 17.82 -11.86
C THR A 77 9.48 18.91 -12.94
N GLN A 78 8.43 19.04 -13.76
CA GLN A 78 8.35 20.09 -14.79
C GLN A 78 8.14 21.48 -14.21
N ALA A 79 7.39 21.59 -13.12
CA ALA A 79 7.17 22.85 -12.41
C ALA A 79 8.45 23.41 -11.77
N MET A 80 9.45 22.57 -11.49
CA MET A 80 10.77 23.01 -11.03
C MET A 80 11.66 23.56 -12.16
N ALA A 81 11.39 23.23 -13.42
CA ALA A 81 12.27 23.57 -14.56
C ALA A 81 12.50 25.09 -14.79
N PRO A 82 11.52 25.99 -14.52
CA PRO A 82 11.76 27.43 -14.57
C PRO A 82 12.71 27.94 -13.48
N HIS A 83 12.84 27.18 -12.38
CA HIS A 83 13.57 27.60 -11.18
C HIS A 83 14.97 27.01 -11.07
N PHE A 84 15.22 25.87 -11.71
CA PHE A 84 16.48 25.13 -11.60
C PHE A 84 17.09 24.83 -12.97
N THR A 85 18.42 24.69 -13.01
CA THR A 85 19.12 24.33 -14.25
C THR A 85 18.81 22.89 -14.68
N ARG A 86 18.67 21.97 -13.72
CA ARG A 86 18.35 20.56 -13.94
C ARG A 86 17.37 20.05 -12.89
N CYS A 87 16.40 19.26 -13.32
CA CYS A 87 15.38 18.65 -12.49
C CYS A 87 15.37 17.15 -12.74
N ASP A 88 15.63 16.35 -11.70
CA ASP A 88 15.54 14.90 -11.78
C ASP A 88 14.23 14.46 -11.11
N GLY A 89 13.38 13.75 -11.85
CA GLY A 89 12.18 13.09 -11.32
C GLY A 89 12.45 11.61 -11.14
N VAL A 90 12.14 11.04 -9.98
CA VAL A 90 12.33 9.61 -9.71
C VAL A 90 11.01 8.95 -9.28
N ASP A 91 10.66 7.82 -9.88
CA ASP A 91 9.45 7.07 -9.53
C ASP A 91 9.68 5.55 -9.64
N ILE A 92 8.92 4.78 -8.88
CA ILE A 92 8.98 3.31 -8.88
C ILE A 92 8.24 2.69 -10.10
N SER A 93 7.33 3.45 -10.71
CA SER A 93 6.40 2.99 -11.73
C SER A 93 6.88 3.32 -13.15
N LYS A 94 7.29 2.28 -13.90
CA LYS A 94 7.61 2.39 -15.33
C LYS A 94 6.47 3.02 -16.15
N ALA A 95 5.22 2.76 -15.78
CA ALA A 95 4.05 3.31 -16.47
C ALA A 95 3.93 4.83 -16.26
N MET A 96 4.16 5.31 -15.04
CA MET A 96 4.16 6.74 -14.72
C MET A 96 5.30 7.46 -15.43
N LEU A 97 6.51 6.89 -15.39
CA LEU A 97 7.68 7.48 -16.05
C LEU A 97 7.56 7.51 -17.58
N ARG A 98 6.77 6.61 -18.18
CA ARG A 98 6.47 6.67 -19.61
C ARG A 98 5.68 7.94 -19.92
N LEU A 99 4.60 8.19 -19.17
CA LEU A 99 3.79 9.41 -19.29
C LEU A 99 4.59 10.66 -18.94
N ALA A 100 5.45 10.60 -17.92
CA ALA A 100 6.31 11.73 -17.55
C ALA A 100 7.21 12.16 -18.71
N ARG A 101 7.78 11.20 -19.45
CA ARG A 101 8.56 11.47 -20.67
C ARG A 101 7.70 11.96 -21.82
N GLU A 102 6.51 11.37 -22.02
CA GLU A 102 5.55 11.79 -23.06
C GLU A 102 5.07 13.24 -22.86
N HIS A 103 4.86 13.68 -21.62
CA HIS A 103 4.39 15.03 -21.28
C HIS A 103 5.51 16.07 -21.10
N ASN A 104 6.78 15.66 -21.19
CA ASN A 104 7.89 16.53 -20.80
C ASN A 104 8.05 17.72 -21.76
N ARG A 105 7.78 18.94 -21.28
CA ARG A 105 7.99 20.18 -22.04
C ARG A 105 9.41 20.73 -21.93
N PHE A 106 10.23 20.15 -21.05
CA PHE A 106 11.59 20.61 -20.77
C PHE A 106 12.60 19.46 -20.91
N PRO A 107 12.72 18.83 -22.10
CA PRO A 107 13.56 17.63 -22.29
C PRO A 107 15.03 17.84 -21.92
N ASP A 108 15.56 19.05 -22.07
CA ASP A 108 16.96 19.37 -21.74
C ASP A 108 17.20 19.63 -20.24
N ARG A 109 16.13 19.76 -19.45
CA ARG A 109 16.21 20.08 -18.01
C ARG A 109 15.63 18.98 -17.12
N CYS A 110 14.51 18.38 -17.53
CA CYS A 110 13.79 17.37 -16.76
C CYS A 110 14.18 15.96 -17.20
N ILE A 111 14.84 15.22 -16.30
CA ILE A 111 15.32 13.86 -16.53
C ILE A 111 14.62 12.90 -15.58
N TYR A 112 14.11 11.78 -16.11
CA TYR A 112 13.28 10.85 -15.36
C TYR A 112 13.96 9.49 -15.12
N HIS A 113 14.01 9.09 -13.86
CA HIS A 113 14.72 7.91 -13.36
C HIS A 113 13.78 6.88 -12.77
N LEU A 114 14.05 5.61 -13.06
CA LEU A 114 13.31 4.51 -12.45
C LEU A 114 13.98 4.11 -11.14
N ASN A 115 13.21 4.14 -10.05
CA ASN A 115 13.67 3.56 -8.80
C ASN A 115 13.38 2.07 -8.73
N GLU A 116 14.43 1.25 -8.73
CA GLU A 116 14.32 -0.22 -8.72
C GLU A 116 14.62 -0.85 -7.36
N ALA A 117 15.16 -0.08 -6.42
CA ALA A 117 15.54 -0.53 -5.09
C ALA A 117 14.88 0.36 -4.01
N PRO A 118 14.75 -0.11 -2.76
CA PRO A 118 14.21 0.70 -1.67
C PRO A 118 15.22 1.74 -1.13
N ASP A 119 15.92 2.46 -2.02
CA ASP A 119 16.92 3.50 -1.72
C ASP A 119 17.05 4.50 -2.90
N LEU A 120 18.01 5.43 -2.80
CA LEU A 120 18.36 6.38 -3.85
C LEU A 120 19.84 6.25 -4.25
N ALA A 121 20.37 5.03 -4.30
CA ALA A 121 21.77 4.77 -4.67
C ALA A 121 22.13 5.24 -6.09
N LEU A 122 21.13 5.48 -6.95
CA LEU A 122 21.31 6.13 -8.26
C LEU A 122 21.82 7.58 -8.18
N PHE A 123 21.79 8.19 -7.00
CA PHE A 123 22.26 9.55 -6.77
C PHE A 123 23.36 9.60 -5.70
N GLU A 124 24.39 10.38 -6.02
CA GLU A 124 25.49 10.69 -5.11
C GLU A 124 25.00 11.45 -3.87
N THR A 125 25.77 11.35 -2.79
CA THR A 125 25.56 12.17 -1.59
C THR A 125 25.75 13.64 -1.95
N ALA A 126 24.92 14.54 -1.39
CA ALA A 126 25.00 15.98 -1.62
C ALA A 126 24.84 16.42 -3.09
N ALA A 127 24.07 15.68 -3.90
CA ALA A 127 23.84 15.95 -5.31
C ALA A 127 22.81 17.06 -5.61
N PHE A 128 21.89 17.36 -4.69
CA PHE A 128 20.74 18.24 -4.96
C PHE A 128 20.71 19.46 -4.05
N ASP A 129 20.45 20.64 -4.62
CA ASP A 129 20.25 21.86 -3.85
C ASP A 129 18.80 21.96 -3.34
N PHE A 130 17.85 21.31 -4.02
CA PHE A 130 16.45 21.22 -3.62
C PHE A 130 15.90 19.80 -3.78
N VAL A 131 15.19 19.29 -2.77
CA VAL A 131 14.53 17.99 -2.80
C VAL A 131 13.09 18.16 -2.35
N TYR A 132 12.14 17.66 -3.15
CA TYR A 132 10.71 17.75 -2.85
C TYR A 132 10.05 16.38 -2.90
N SER A 133 9.16 16.11 -1.95
CA SER A 133 8.29 14.93 -2.00
C SER A 133 6.93 15.21 -1.36
N THR A 134 5.86 14.91 -2.09
CA THR A 134 4.48 15.13 -1.62
C THR A 134 3.58 13.99 -2.07
N LEU A 135 2.66 13.54 -1.21
CA LEU A 135 1.76 12.42 -1.49
C LEU A 135 2.46 11.08 -1.86
N VAL A 136 3.66 10.83 -1.34
CA VAL A 136 4.46 9.63 -1.66
C VAL A 136 4.69 8.73 -0.46
N LEU A 137 5.30 9.27 0.60
CA LEU A 137 5.79 8.50 1.75
C LEU A 137 4.68 7.75 2.49
N GLN A 138 3.44 8.25 2.44
CA GLN A 138 2.27 7.60 3.04
C GLN A 138 1.86 6.28 2.40
N HIS A 139 2.32 6.01 1.18
CA HIS A 139 1.92 4.80 0.44
C HIS A 139 2.93 3.66 0.58
N MET A 140 3.92 3.84 1.45
CA MET A 140 4.98 2.86 1.70
C MET A 140 4.90 2.40 3.16
N ALA A 141 5.23 1.12 3.41
CA ALA A 141 5.33 0.66 4.79
C ALA A 141 6.35 1.52 5.56
N PRO A 142 6.14 1.82 6.86
CA PRO A 142 6.95 2.80 7.59
C PRO A 142 8.46 2.59 7.49
N ARG A 143 8.94 1.34 7.49
CA ARG A 143 10.36 1.01 7.29
C ARG A 143 10.98 1.57 6.01
N TYR A 144 10.22 1.64 4.91
CA TYR A 144 10.68 2.25 3.66
C TYR A 144 10.64 3.76 3.75
N SER A 145 9.57 4.33 4.28
CA SER A 145 9.44 5.78 4.43
C SER A 145 10.57 6.35 5.30
N ARG A 146 10.92 5.67 6.40
CA ARG A 146 12.08 5.99 7.26
C ARG A 146 13.38 6.00 6.48
N ARG A 147 13.67 4.90 5.75
CA ARG A 147 14.88 4.78 4.92
C ARG A 147 14.92 5.85 3.84
N TYR A 148 13.80 6.18 3.21
CA TYR A 148 13.76 7.24 2.21
C TYR A 148 13.97 8.63 2.80
N ILE A 149 13.46 8.94 4.01
CA ILE A 149 13.78 10.22 4.67
C ILE A 149 15.31 10.35 4.86
N GLN A 150 15.97 9.29 5.32
CA GLN A 150 17.44 9.27 5.44
C GLN A 150 18.13 9.50 4.09
N GLU A 151 17.69 8.79 3.04
CA GLU A 151 18.24 8.96 1.69
C GLU A 151 18.01 10.36 1.12
N LEU A 152 16.84 10.96 1.35
CA LEU A 152 16.51 12.32 0.90
C LEU A 152 17.44 13.35 1.57
N VAL A 153 17.74 13.19 2.87
CA VAL A 153 18.74 14.02 3.55
C VAL A 153 20.16 13.73 3.07
N ARG A 154 20.50 12.46 2.77
CA ARG A 154 21.82 12.08 2.22
C ARG A 154 22.09 12.78 0.89
N VAL A 155 21.15 12.72 -0.06
CA VAL A 155 21.33 13.31 -1.40
C VAL A 155 21.21 14.83 -1.41
N LEU A 156 20.66 15.44 -0.35
CA LEU A 156 20.63 16.89 -0.18
C LEU A 156 22.05 17.44 0.04
N ALA A 157 22.38 18.52 -0.67
CA ALA A 157 23.63 19.25 -0.52
C ALA A 157 23.63 20.08 0.77
N PRO A 158 24.81 20.36 1.37
CA PRO A 158 24.97 21.40 2.37
C PRO A 158 24.29 22.72 1.96
N GLY A 159 23.46 23.29 2.85
CA GLY A 159 22.70 24.50 2.55
C GLY A 159 21.57 24.31 1.51
N GLY A 160 21.29 23.06 1.13
CA GLY A 160 20.12 22.70 0.34
C GLY A 160 18.84 22.72 1.17
N LEU A 161 17.70 22.71 0.48
CA LEU A 161 16.37 22.63 1.06
C LEU A 161 15.70 21.31 0.69
N LEU A 162 15.30 20.52 1.70
CA LEU A 162 14.40 19.39 1.55
C LEU A 162 13.03 19.78 2.10
N VAL A 163 11.97 19.54 1.32
CA VAL A 163 10.59 19.63 1.80
C VAL A 163 9.89 18.31 1.51
N PHE A 164 9.38 17.66 2.56
CA PHE A 164 8.62 16.43 2.39
C PHE A 164 7.35 16.41 3.23
N GLN A 165 6.32 15.75 2.70
CA GLN A 165 5.06 15.52 3.38
C GLN A 165 4.98 14.07 3.89
N VAL A 166 4.56 13.90 5.14
CA VAL A 166 4.19 12.59 5.67
C VAL A 166 3.05 12.72 6.69
N PRO A 167 2.05 11.81 6.67
CA PRO A 167 1.08 11.70 7.74
C PRO A 167 1.81 11.49 9.07
N SER A 168 1.52 12.34 10.04
CA SER A 168 2.16 12.29 11.35
C SER A 168 1.25 11.71 12.42
N ASP A 169 -0.07 11.94 12.30
CA ASP A 169 -1.09 11.37 13.17
C ASP A 169 -2.36 11.00 12.37
N ARG A 170 -3.10 9.99 12.84
CA ARG A 170 -4.46 9.73 12.36
C ARG A 170 -5.43 10.72 13.01
N ARG A 171 -6.24 11.40 12.19
CA ARG A 171 -7.23 12.39 12.65
C ARG A 171 -8.04 11.86 13.83
N ALA A 172 -8.23 12.67 14.88
CA ALA A 172 -9.38 12.51 15.77
C ALA A 172 -10.60 13.06 15.04
N VAL A 173 -11.57 12.22 14.71
CA VAL A 173 -12.82 12.67 14.09
C VAL A 173 -13.52 13.61 15.09
N LYS A 174 -13.70 14.88 14.74
CA LYS A 174 -14.60 15.77 15.49
C LYS A 174 -16.03 15.35 15.16
N PRO A 175 -16.86 14.97 16.15
CA PRO A 175 -18.25 14.57 15.89
C PRO A 175 -19.07 15.75 15.36
N PRO A 176 -20.15 15.50 14.58
CA PRO A 176 -21.02 16.55 14.07
C PRO A 176 -21.69 17.33 15.23
N PRO A 177 -22.03 18.61 15.02
CA PRO A 177 -22.70 19.42 16.05
C PRO A 177 -24.03 18.78 16.47
N GLY A 178 -24.19 18.50 17.76
CA GLY A 178 -25.41 17.89 18.30
C GLY A 178 -25.39 16.35 18.43
N ALA A 179 -24.34 15.67 17.97
CA ALA A 179 -24.08 14.32 18.43
C ALA A 179 -23.65 14.39 19.90
N GLN A 180 -24.41 13.76 20.80
CA GLN A 180 -23.92 13.50 22.15
C GLN A 180 -22.64 12.68 22.00
N SER A 181 -21.51 13.29 22.34
CA SER A 181 -20.22 12.63 22.37
C SER A 181 -20.30 11.48 23.35
N THR A 182 -20.43 10.25 22.85
CA THR A 182 -19.83 9.13 23.57
C THR A 182 -18.33 9.38 23.46
N PRO A 183 -17.62 9.63 24.58
CA PRO A 183 -16.19 9.88 24.52
C PRO A 183 -15.55 8.68 23.82
N VAL A 184 -14.77 8.94 22.77
CA VAL A 184 -13.83 7.95 22.22
C VAL A 184 -13.02 7.47 23.42
N SER A 185 -13.33 6.29 23.96
CA SER A 185 -12.79 5.92 25.26
C SER A 185 -11.27 5.74 25.14
N ASP A 186 -10.56 6.53 25.95
CA ASP A 186 -9.12 6.47 26.10
C ASP A 186 -8.74 5.08 26.60
N ARG A 187 -7.95 4.34 25.81
CA ARG A 187 -7.15 3.17 26.20
C ARG A 187 -7.84 2.17 27.17
N LEU A 188 -7.96 0.91 26.73
CA LEU A 188 -8.45 -0.12 27.64
C LEU A 188 -7.64 -0.16 28.95
N PRO A 189 -8.29 -0.30 30.13
CA PRO A 189 -7.57 -0.48 31.39
C PRO A 189 -6.75 -1.77 31.31
N ALA A 190 -5.72 -1.91 32.15
CA ALA A 190 -4.79 -3.04 32.06
C ALA A 190 -5.51 -4.40 32.18
N GLU A 191 -6.57 -4.45 32.99
CA GLU A 191 -7.40 -5.60 33.27
C GLU A 191 -8.22 -6.05 32.05
N ALA A 192 -8.45 -5.15 31.09
CA ALA A 192 -9.20 -5.42 29.87
C ALA A 192 -8.40 -6.21 28.82
N PHE A 193 -7.07 -6.33 28.98
CA PHE A 193 -6.20 -7.12 28.09
C PHE A 193 -6.22 -8.60 28.45
N ARG A 194 -7.41 -9.22 28.44
CA ARG A 194 -7.59 -10.65 28.72
C ARG A 194 -8.47 -11.28 27.64
N ALA A 195 -7.84 -11.96 26.71
CA ALA A 195 -8.49 -12.63 25.61
C ALA A 195 -8.24 -14.13 25.66
N HIS A 196 -9.23 -14.89 25.20
CA HIS A 196 -9.04 -16.26 24.78
C HIS A 196 -9.16 -16.34 23.27
N VAL A 197 -8.10 -16.81 22.60
CA VAL A 197 -8.03 -16.93 21.13
C VAL A 197 -8.11 -18.40 20.74
N ALA A 198 -9.04 -18.73 19.84
CA ALA A 198 -9.23 -20.05 19.27
C ALA A 198 -9.24 -19.94 17.73
N ALA A 199 -8.91 -21.03 17.04
CA ALA A 199 -9.03 -21.12 15.59
C ALA A 199 -9.82 -22.37 15.20
N ALA A 200 -10.48 -22.33 14.04
CA ALA A 200 -11.22 -23.49 13.51
C ALA A 200 -10.30 -24.68 13.14
N VAL A 201 -8.98 -24.46 13.13
CA VAL A 201 -7.95 -25.43 12.77
C VAL A 201 -6.88 -25.48 13.86
N THR A 202 -6.27 -26.65 14.04
CA THR A 202 -5.18 -26.88 14.99
C THR A 202 -3.80 -26.79 14.36
N SER A 203 -3.71 -26.85 13.03
CA SER A 203 -2.48 -26.69 12.25
C SER A 203 -2.80 -26.14 10.87
N LEU A 204 -1.81 -25.52 10.24
CA LEU A 204 -1.86 -25.00 8.88
C LEU A 204 -0.90 -25.78 7.98
N SER A 205 -1.28 -25.89 6.71
CA SER A 205 -0.37 -26.34 5.67
C SER A 205 -0.51 -25.43 4.46
N ALA A 206 0.63 -24.98 3.94
CA ALA A 206 0.69 -23.98 2.89
C ALA A 206 1.85 -24.23 1.93
N ILE A 207 1.77 -23.62 0.76
CA ILE A 207 2.91 -23.45 -0.13
C ILE A 207 3.61 -22.13 0.22
N ALA A 208 4.93 -22.07 0.00
CA ALA A 208 5.71 -20.85 0.18
C ALA A 208 5.04 -19.61 -0.45
N GLY A 209 4.79 -18.58 0.36
CA GLY A 209 4.16 -17.32 -0.05
C GLY A 209 2.66 -17.39 -0.36
N GLU A 210 1.99 -18.52 -0.08
CA GLU A 210 0.53 -18.65 -0.22
C GLU A 210 -0.22 -17.76 0.78
N GLN A 211 -1.37 -17.23 0.35
CA GLN A 211 -2.30 -16.56 1.26
C GLN A 211 -3.30 -17.58 1.81
N VAL A 212 -3.35 -17.69 3.13
CA VAL A 212 -4.24 -18.60 3.85
C VAL A 212 -5.20 -17.77 4.69
N THR A 213 -6.50 -18.10 4.63
CA THR A 213 -7.50 -17.51 5.52
C THR A 213 -7.64 -18.37 6.76
N VAL A 214 -7.40 -17.79 7.93
CA VAL A 214 -7.57 -18.42 9.23
C VAL A 214 -8.83 -17.83 9.87
N GLU A 215 -9.79 -18.71 10.17
CA GLU A 215 -10.98 -18.35 10.94
C GLU A 215 -10.64 -18.39 12.43
N VAL A 216 -10.67 -17.22 13.07
CA VAL A 216 -10.28 -17.00 14.46
C VAL A 216 -11.53 -16.65 15.25
N THR A 217 -11.73 -17.34 16.38
CA THR A 217 -12.72 -16.97 17.38
C THR A 217 -12.00 -16.33 18.56
N VAL A 218 -12.47 -15.18 19.00
CA VAL A 218 -11.92 -14.47 20.16
C VAL A 218 -13.01 -14.33 21.20
N ARG A 219 -12.71 -14.69 22.45
CA ARG A 219 -13.55 -14.42 23.62
C ARG A 219 -12.91 -13.36 24.50
N ASN A 220 -13.76 -12.47 25.02
CA ASN A 220 -13.36 -11.49 26.02
C ASN A 220 -13.42 -12.09 27.41
N ASP A 221 -12.26 -12.30 28.02
CA ASP A 221 -12.10 -12.88 29.36
C ASP A 221 -11.89 -11.80 30.43
N SER A 222 -12.04 -10.54 30.04
CA SER A 222 -11.92 -9.40 30.93
C SER A 222 -13.27 -8.96 31.50
N PRO A 223 -13.30 -8.22 32.62
CA PRO A 223 -14.54 -7.64 33.13
C PRO A 223 -14.97 -6.37 32.36
N HIS A 224 -14.28 -5.99 31.29
CA HIS A 224 -14.53 -4.76 30.55
C HIS A 224 -15.04 -5.08 29.13
N ALA A 225 -16.02 -4.31 28.66
CA ALA A 225 -16.45 -4.40 27.27
C ALA A 225 -15.36 -3.89 26.32
N TRP A 226 -15.24 -4.57 25.18
CA TRP A 226 -14.35 -4.20 24.10
C TRP A 226 -15.14 -3.53 22.97
N PRO A 227 -14.96 -2.22 22.75
CA PRO A 227 -15.64 -1.57 21.65
C PRO A 227 -14.94 -1.89 20.31
N ALA A 228 -15.70 -2.26 19.28
CA ALA A 228 -15.18 -2.51 17.93
C ALA A 228 -14.80 -1.22 17.21
N LEU A 229 -15.43 -0.10 17.58
CA LEU A 229 -15.13 1.24 17.08
C LEU A 229 -15.02 1.31 15.53
N PRO A 230 -15.99 0.82 14.75
CA PRO A 230 -15.90 0.74 13.29
C PRO A 230 -15.64 2.10 12.63
N ASP A 231 -16.11 3.19 13.25
CA ASP A 231 -15.98 4.58 12.77
C ASP A 231 -14.69 5.27 13.25
N ALA A 232 -13.90 4.65 14.13
CA ALA A 232 -12.65 5.25 14.65
C ALA A 232 -11.48 5.21 13.65
N LEU A 233 -11.75 4.98 12.36
CA LEU A 233 -10.75 4.85 11.30
C LEU A 233 -9.61 3.90 11.68
N GLY A 234 -9.86 2.84 12.44
CA GLY A 234 -8.83 1.90 12.88
C GLY A 234 -8.01 2.30 14.11
N ARG A 235 -8.27 3.47 14.74
CA ARG A 235 -7.63 3.88 16.01
C ARG A 235 -8.30 3.20 17.19
N ARG A 236 -7.52 2.83 18.21
CA ARG A 236 -7.99 2.16 19.45
C ARG A 236 -8.83 0.89 19.24
N GLN A 237 -9.05 0.48 18.00
CA GLN A 237 -9.72 -0.76 17.65
C GLN A 237 -8.92 -1.92 18.17
N ILE A 238 -9.64 -2.94 18.61
CA ILE A 238 -9.05 -4.22 18.92
C ILE A 238 -9.03 -5.01 17.61
N LYS A 239 -7.87 -5.54 17.28
CA LYS A 239 -7.67 -6.35 16.07
C LYS A 239 -7.06 -7.68 16.43
N VAL A 240 -7.46 -8.71 15.71
CA VAL A 240 -6.73 -9.98 15.62
C VAL A 240 -5.55 -9.75 14.70
N ALA A 241 -4.37 -10.19 15.10
CA ALA A 241 -3.16 -10.06 14.32
C ALA A 241 -2.28 -11.30 14.50
N ASN A 242 -1.21 -11.40 13.69
CA ASN A 242 -0.29 -12.53 13.77
C ASN A 242 1.18 -12.13 13.82
N HIS A 243 1.96 -13.08 14.34
CA HIS A 243 3.40 -13.14 14.26
C HIS A 243 3.80 -14.50 13.67
N TRP A 244 4.85 -14.52 12.85
CA TRP A 244 5.50 -15.75 12.41
C TRP A 244 6.70 -16.02 13.29
N LEU A 245 6.76 -17.23 13.85
CA LEU A 245 7.88 -17.74 14.60
C LEU A 245 8.51 -18.93 13.86
N ASP A 246 9.78 -19.19 14.14
CA ASP A 246 10.43 -20.44 13.75
C ASP A 246 9.88 -21.63 14.56
N GLU A 247 10.34 -22.84 14.23
CA GLU A 247 9.91 -24.09 14.89
C GLU A 247 10.22 -24.14 16.40
N HIS A 248 11.14 -23.29 16.89
CA HIS A 248 11.53 -23.19 18.29
C HIS A 248 10.86 -22.00 19.00
N GLY A 249 10.01 -21.23 18.31
CA GLY A 249 9.31 -20.07 18.86
C GLY A 249 10.10 -18.76 18.78
N GLY A 250 11.23 -18.72 18.08
CA GLY A 250 11.97 -17.50 17.78
C GLY A 250 11.22 -16.63 16.76
N LEU A 251 11.13 -15.32 17.01
CA LEU A 251 10.37 -14.39 16.18
C LEU A 251 11.03 -14.17 14.82
N LEU A 252 10.36 -14.58 13.73
CA LEU A 252 10.81 -14.36 12.35
C LEU A 252 10.19 -13.11 11.73
N GLN A 253 8.88 -12.94 11.90
CA GLN A 253 8.16 -11.78 11.40
C GLN A 253 7.10 -11.33 12.39
N ARG A 254 7.26 -10.12 12.91
CA ARG A 254 6.25 -9.47 13.72
C ARG A 254 5.22 -8.77 12.84
N ASP A 255 3.97 -8.86 13.26
CA ASP A 255 2.86 -8.05 12.78
C ASP A 255 2.68 -8.09 11.25
N GLU A 256 2.30 -9.26 10.73
CA GLU A 256 2.14 -9.46 9.28
C GLU A 256 0.75 -9.06 8.78
N ALA A 257 -0.30 -9.57 9.41
CA ALA A 257 -1.69 -9.32 9.09
C ALA A 257 -2.46 -8.80 10.31
N ARG A 258 -3.51 -8.01 10.04
CA ARG A 258 -4.45 -7.52 11.06
C ARG A 258 -5.88 -7.56 10.53
N CYS A 259 -6.83 -7.95 11.38
CA CYS A 259 -8.25 -7.97 11.10
C CYS A 259 -9.02 -7.34 12.28
N PRO A 260 -9.77 -6.24 12.10
CA PRO A 260 -10.55 -5.65 13.18
C PRO A 260 -11.69 -6.57 13.61
N LEU A 261 -12.06 -6.50 14.89
CA LEU A 261 -13.25 -7.20 15.38
C LEU A 261 -14.51 -6.62 14.72
N PRO A 262 -15.49 -7.45 14.33
CA PRO A 262 -16.65 -7.01 13.55
C PRO A 262 -17.71 -6.27 14.39
N SER A 263 -17.69 -6.45 15.71
CA SER A 263 -18.67 -5.89 16.65
C SER A 263 -18.08 -5.77 18.05
N ASP A 264 -18.71 -4.95 18.89
CA ASP A 264 -18.38 -4.87 20.31
C ASP A 264 -18.43 -6.26 20.96
N VAL A 265 -17.53 -6.51 21.92
CA VAL A 265 -17.44 -7.79 22.63
C VAL A 265 -17.59 -7.53 24.13
N ALA A 266 -18.76 -7.86 24.67
CA ALA A 266 -19.03 -7.78 26.11
C ALA A 266 -18.15 -8.78 26.91
N PRO A 267 -17.95 -8.56 28.22
CA PRO A 267 -17.33 -9.55 29.10
C PRO A 267 -17.96 -10.94 28.93
N GLY A 268 -17.12 -11.96 28.72
CA GLY A 268 -17.52 -13.35 28.50
C GLY A 268 -18.02 -13.68 27.08
N ALA A 269 -18.28 -12.68 26.24
CA ALA A 269 -18.78 -12.89 24.88
C ALA A 269 -17.66 -13.24 23.88
N SER A 270 -18.04 -13.90 22.79
CA SER A 270 -17.13 -14.28 21.70
C SER A 270 -17.52 -13.63 20.37
N THR A 271 -16.53 -13.42 19.51
CA THR A 271 -16.72 -12.94 18.13
C THR A 271 -15.76 -13.64 17.17
N GLY A 272 -16.15 -13.73 15.89
CA GLY A 272 -15.35 -14.34 14.83
C GLY A 272 -14.63 -13.30 13.98
N ALA A 273 -13.42 -13.61 13.51
CA ALA A 273 -12.63 -12.80 12.59
C ALA A 273 -11.97 -13.69 11.53
N LEU A 274 -11.95 -13.21 10.28
CA LEU A 274 -11.26 -13.89 9.17
C LEU A 274 -9.91 -13.20 8.94
N LEU A 275 -8.84 -13.80 9.45
CA LEU A 275 -7.49 -13.28 9.28
C LEU A 275 -6.85 -13.89 8.03
N VAL A 276 -6.46 -13.06 7.07
CA VAL A 276 -5.73 -13.52 5.88
C VAL A 276 -4.24 -13.33 6.13
N VAL A 277 -3.50 -14.43 6.24
CA VAL A 277 -2.05 -14.44 6.50
C VAL A 277 -1.29 -14.88 5.26
N THR A 278 -0.06 -14.41 5.10
CA THR A 278 0.85 -14.88 4.04
C THR A 278 1.87 -15.84 4.64
N ALA A 279 1.93 -17.08 4.14
CA ALA A 279 2.90 -18.07 4.57
C ALA A 279 4.35 -17.65 4.27
N PRO A 280 5.34 -18.05 5.09
CA PRO A 280 6.77 -17.86 4.83
C PRO A 280 7.19 -18.26 3.41
N ASP A 281 8.23 -17.64 2.85
CA ASP A 281 8.68 -17.90 1.47
C ASP A 281 9.61 -19.12 1.34
N ALA A 282 10.01 -19.72 2.46
CA ALA A 282 10.90 -20.88 2.48
C ALA A 282 10.17 -22.10 3.04
N ASP A 283 10.44 -23.26 2.45
CA ASP A 283 9.92 -24.51 2.98
C ASP A 283 10.49 -24.76 4.39
N GLY A 284 9.68 -25.29 5.30
CA GLY A 284 10.03 -25.51 6.69
C GLY A 284 8.82 -25.63 7.62
N VAL A 285 9.12 -25.82 8.90
CA VAL A 285 8.13 -25.83 9.98
C VAL A 285 8.17 -24.49 10.70
N TYR A 286 6.99 -23.91 10.91
CA TYR A 286 6.82 -22.60 11.50
C TYR A 286 5.70 -22.62 12.54
N LEU A 287 5.63 -21.59 13.37
CA LEU A 287 4.48 -21.34 14.23
C LEU A 287 3.82 -20.02 13.81
N LEU A 288 2.53 -20.09 13.52
CA LEU A 288 1.67 -18.92 13.42
C LEU A 288 1.16 -18.57 14.82
N GLU A 289 1.67 -17.50 15.40
CA GLU A 289 1.16 -16.97 16.66
C GLU A 289 0.06 -15.94 16.38
N LEU A 290 -1.13 -16.18 16.92
CA LEU A 290 -2.30 -15.31 16.87
C LEU A 290 -2.43 -14.59 18.21
N ASP A 291 -2.51 -13.26 18.14
CA ASP A 291 -2.67 -12.38 19.30
C ASP A 291 -3.70 -11.28 18.99
N LEU A 292 -4.15 -10.59 20.04
CA LEU A 292 -4.90 -9.36 19.93
C LEU A 292 -3.99 -8.16 20.16
N VAL A 293 -4.36 -7.06 19.51
CA VAL A 293 -3.72 -5.77 19.72
C VAL A 293 -4.80 -4.71 19.83
N GLN A 294 -4.69 -3.86 20.86
CA GLN A 294 -5.39 -2.59 20.81
C GLN A 294 -4.51 -1.60 20.06
N GLU A 295 -5.01 -1.12 18.94
CA GLU A 295 -4.29 -0.17 18.07
C GLU A 295 -3.87 1.08 18.86
N ASP A 296 -2.63 1.52 18.64
CA ASP A 296 -1.99 2.64 19.32
C ASP A 296 -1.82 2.45 20.85
N VAL A 297 -2.00 1.23 21.38
CA VAL A 297 -1.87 0.94 22.82
C VAL A 297 -0.89 -0.19 23.11
N GLY A 298 -1.06 -1.35 22.48
CA GLY A 298 -0.20 -2.50 22.75
C GLY A 298 -0.88 -3.85 22.55
N TRP A 299 -0.04 -4.88 22.63
CA TRP A 299 -0.43 -6.28 22.44
C TRP A 299 -1.03 -6.87 23.71
N PHE A 300 -1.98 -7.79 23.55
CA PHE A 300 -2.59 -8.51 24.65
C PHE A 300 -1.58 -9.50 25.25
N GLY A 301 -0.77 -10.17 24.41
CA GLY A 301 0.33 -11.03 24.85
C GLY A 301 1.34 -10.32 25.76
N GLU A 302 1.72 -9.08 25.42
CA GLU A 302 2.63 -8.26 26.25
C GLU A 302 2.04 -7.88 27.61
N ARG A 303 0.71 -8.03 27.78
CA ARG A 303 -0.03 -7.79 29.02
C ARG A 303 -0.35 -9.09 29.77
N GLY A 304 0.18 -10.22 29.31
CA GLY A 304 -0.01 -11.54 29.93
C GLY A 304 -1.26 -12.28 29.48
N SER A 305 -1.97 -11.78 28.46
CA SER A 305 -3.03 -12.56 27.82
C SER A 305 -2.41 -13.74 27.05
N PRO A 306 -3.01 -14.94 27.09
CA PRO A 306 -2.51 -16.06 26.29
C PRO A 306 -2.69 -15.80 24.79
N THR A 307 -1.67 -16.12 24.00
CA THR A 307 -1.73 -16.17 22.53
C THR A 307 -2.00 -17.59 22.06
N LEU A 308 -2.50 -17.76 20.83
CA LEU A 308 -2.69 -19.07 20.21
C LEU A 308 -1.57 -19.33 19.20
N ARG A 309 -0.84 -20.44 19.36
CA ARG A 309 0.20 -20.85 18.39
C ARG A 309 -0.29 -22.05 17.59
N LEU A 310 -0.32 -21.90 16.27
CA LEU A 310 -0.68 -22.95 15.34
C LEU A 310 0.57 -23.41 14.58
N PRO A 311 0.93 -24.70 14.60
CA PRO A 311 1.95 -25.25 13.73
C PRO A 311 1.58 -25.01 12.27
N CYS A 312 2.54 -24.57 11.46
CA CYS A 312 2.38 -24.35 10.04
C CYS A 312 3.51 -25.04 9.28
N ILE A 313 3.14 -26.00 8.44
CA ILE A 313 4.09 -26.66 7.53
C ILE A 313 4.02 -25.95 6.19
N VAL A 314 5.12 -25.30 5.82
CA VAL A 314 5.30 -24.68 4.50
C VAL A 314 6.16 -25.62 3.68
N GLY A 315 5.58 -26.29 2.68
CA GLY A 315 6.30 -27.34 1.96
C GLY A 315 6.59 -28.60 2.81
N GLY A 316 6.56 -29.79 2.20
CA GLY A 316 6.69 -31.07 2.90
C GLY A 316 5.86 -32.21 2.29
N PRO A 317 5.95 -33.44 2.82
CA PRO A 317 5.21 -34.60 2.29
C PRO A 317 3.69 -34.45 2.39
N ASP A 318 3.21 -33.82 3.47
CA ASP A 318 1.78 -33.54 3.72
C ASP A 318 1.34 -32.14 3.26
N ALA A 319 2.28 -31.28 2.88
CA ALA A 319 1.92 -29.99 2.28
C ALA A 319 1.24 -30.22 0.93
N PRO A 320 0.20 -29.44 0.57
CA PRO A 320 -0.41 -29.55 -0.73
C PRO A 320 0.68 -29.33 -1.79
N ARG A 321 1.14 -30.43 -2.38
CA ARG A 321 2.16 -30.36 -3.44
C ARG A 321 1.53 -29.57 -4.57
N ARG A 322 2.26 -28.57 -5.07
CA ARG A 322 1.87 -27.92 -6.33
C ARG A 322 1.58 -29.06 -7.31
N PRO A 323 0.34 -29.20 -7.83
CA PRO A 323 0.02 -30.35 -8.64
C PRO A 323 1.06 -30.42 -9.76
N PRO A 324 1.61 -31.61 -10.07
CA PRO A 324 2.46 -31.75 -11.24
C PRO A 324 1.72 -31.10 -12.40
N ARG A 325 2.44 -30.45 -13.32
CA ARG A 325 1.82 -30.00 -14.57
C ARG A 325 1.20 -31.24 -15.22
N VAL A 326 -0.08 -31.47 -14.99
CA VAL A 326 -0.85 -32.50 -15.64
C VAL A 326 -0.89 -32.06 -17.09
N GLU A 327 -0.11 -32.74 -17.92
CA GLU A 327 -0.29 -32.60 -19.35
C GLU A 327 -1.75 -32.99 -19.65
N PRO A 328 -2.44 -32.18 -20.45
CA PRO A 328 -3.84 -32.45 -20.75
C PRO A 328 -3.97 -33.88 -21.32
N PRO A 329 -5.07 -34.60 -21.01
CA PRO A 329 -5.31 -35.89 -21.66
C PRO A 329 -5.27 -35.74 -23.18
N GLU A 330 -4.76 -36.75 -23.88
CA GLU A 330 -4.72 -36.72 -25.34
C GLU A 330 -6.11 -36.38 -25.92
N PRO A 331 -6.19 -35.50 -26.93
CA PRO A 331 -7.45 -34.95 -27.43
C PRO A 331 -8.53 -35.99 -27.76
N ALA A 332 -8.11 -37.20 -28.18
CA ALA A 332 -8.99 -38.31 -28.54
C ALA A 332 -9.78 -38.86 -27.33
N SER A 333 -9.13 -39.05 -26.18
CA SER A 333 -9.74 -39.61 -24.96
C SER A 333 -10.81 -38.69 -24.36
N PHE A 334 -10.58 -37.37 -24.41
CA PHE A 334 -11.50 -36.37 -23.91
C PHE A 334 -12.72 -36.21 -24.83
N ARG A 335 -12.53 -36.28 -26.15
CA ARG A 335 -13.60 -36.24 -27.16
C ARG A 335 -14.60 -37.37 -27.00
N ALA A 336 -14.12 -38.59 -26.73
CA ALA A 336 -14.97 -39.76 -26.52
C ALA A 336 -15.82 -39.65 -25.25
N ARG A 337 -15.25 -39.09 -24.18
CA ARG A 337 -15.91 -39.00 -22.86
C ARG A 337 -16.88 -37.82 -22.74
N TYR A 338 -16.63 -36.72 -23.45
CA TYR A 338 -17.44 -35.49 -23.34
C TYR A 338 -17.74 -34.84 -24.71
N PRO A 339 -18.49 -35.52 -25.60
CA PRO A 339 -18.66 -35.11 -27.00
C PRO A 339 -19.33 -33.74 -27.17
N ARG A 340 -20.29 -33.40 -26.29
CA ARG A 340 -20.99 -32.10 -26.33
C ARG A 340 -20.12 -30.94 -25.84
N ALA A 341 -19.28 -31.15 -24.84
CA ALA A 341 -18.32 -30.15 -24.37
C ALA A 341 -17.19 -29.94 -25.40
N PHE A 342 -16.70 -31.03 -26.00
CA PHE A 342 -15.67 -30.98 -27.05
C PHE A 342 -16.13 -30.17 -28.27
N ALA A 343 -17.40 -30.27 -28.70
CA ALA A 343 -17.93 -29.51 -29.83
C ALA A 343 -17.98 -27.98 -29.59
N VAL A 344 -18.13 -27.55 -28.33
CA VAL A 344 -18.05 -26.13 -27.94
C VAL A 344 -16.59 -25.70 -27.78
N MET A 345 -15.72 -26.59 -27.30
CA MET A 345 -14.31 -26.34 -26.97
C MET A 345 -13.33 -26.44 -28.15
N SER A 346 -13.67 -27.17 -29.22
CA SER A 346 -12.81 -27.36 -30.40
C SER A 346 -12.48 -26.06 -31.15
N ARG A 347 -13.15 -24.95 -30.80
CA ARG A 347 -12.97 -23.62 -31.40
C ARG A 347 -12.03 -22.68 -30.61
N ILE A 348 -11.53 -23.10 -29.45
CA ILE A 348 -10.70 -22.28 -28.54
C ILE A 348 -9.43 -23.00 -28.06
N GLY A 349 -9.15 -24.21 -28.55
CA GLY A 349 -7.98 -25.01 -28.18
C GLY A 349 -8.21 -25.85 -26.91
N VAL A 350 -7.97 -27.16 -27.01
CA VAL A 350 -8.31 -28.16 -25.98
C VAL A 350 -7.56 -27.92 -24.65
N ARG A 351 -6.33 -27.39 -24.73
CA ARG A 351 -5.47 -27.06 -23.58
C ARG A 351 -6.05 -25.96 -22.69
N ASP A 352 -6.46 -24.84 -23.28
CA ASP A 352 -6.85 -23.65 -22.52
C ASP A 352 -8.23 -23.80 -21.86
N ALA A 353 -9.13 -24.52 -22.53
CA ALA A 353 -10.46 -24.83 -22.00
C ALA A 353 -10.44 -25.84 -20.83
N TYR A 354 -9.55 -26.83 -20.86
CA TYR A 354 -9.37 -27.79 -19.76
C TYR A 354 -8.93 -27.10 -18.46
N TRP A 355 -7.96 -26.16 -18.55
CA TRP A 355 -7.47 -25.42 -17.39
C TRP A 355 -8.47 -24.41 -16.83
N ALA A 356 -9.32 -23.82 -17.66
CA ALA A 356 -10.41 -22.96 -17.23
C ALA A 356 -11.46 -23.70 -16.39
N TYR A 357 -11.89 -24.88 -16.87
CA TYR A 357 -12.89 -25.71 -16.19
C TYR A 357 -12.39 -26.24 -14.84
N ARG A 358 -11.14 -26.73 -14.77
CA ARG A 358 -10.59 -27.33 -13.53
C ARG A 358 -10.32 -26.31 -12.41
N ARG A 359 -10.14 -25.03 -12.76
CA ARG A 359 -9.86 -23.94 -11.79
C ARG A 359 -11.11 -23.23 -11.26
N GLY A 360 -12.31 -23.71 -11.60
CA GLY A 360 -13.56 -23.08 -11.17
C GLY A 360 -13.68 -21.60 -11.58
N LEU A 361 -13.00 -21.20 -12.66
CA LEU A 361 -12.94 -19.81 -13.09
C LEU A 361 -14.26 -19.43 -13.77
N ASP A 362 -15.07 -18.61 -13.11
CA ASP A 362 -16.33 -18.04 -13.64
C ASP A 362 -16.13 -17.07 -14.83
N ARG A 363 -14.89 -16.83 -15.27
CA ARG A 363 -14.58 -16.04 -16.47
C ARG A 363 -13.33 -16.54 -17.17
N VAL A 364 -13.49 -16.90 -18.45
CA VAL A 364 -12.37 -17.09 -19.39
C VAL A 364 -12.38 -15.91 -20.35
N ARG A 365 -11.23 -15.28 -20.56
CA ARG A 365 -11.05 -14.24 -21.58
C ARG A 365 -10.15 -14.79 -22.68
N LEU A 366 -10.70 -14.99 -23.87
CA LEU A 366 -9.93 -15.24 -25.09
C LEU A 366 -10.30 -14.20 -26.17
N ARG A 367 -9.33 -13.95 -27.06
CA ARG A 367 -9.43 -12.97 -28.15
C ARG A 367 -10.40 -13.42 -29.24
N ARG A 368 -11.10 -12.43 -29.80
CA ARG A 368 -11.99 -12.48 -30.98
C ARG A 368 -13.03 -13.59 -30.92
N ASP A 369 -14.20 -13.14 -30.47
CA ASP A 369 -15.52 -13.72 -30.72
C ASP A 369 -15.78 -15.09 -30.06
N ARG A 370 -16.17 -15.11 -28.76
CA ARG A 370 -17.23 -15.99 -28.16
C ARG A 370 -17.35 -15.96 -26.61
N VAL A 371 -18.63 -15.99 -26.18
CA VAL A 371 -19.39 -16.54 -25.02
C VAL A 371 -18.76 -16.73 -23.62
N LEU A 372 -19.51 -16.29 -22.58
CA LEU A 372 -19.36 -16.59 -21.14
C LEU A 372 -20.35 -17.67 -20.68
N LEU A 373 -19.91 -18.62 -19.85
CA LEU A 373 -20.74 -19.63 -19.17
C LEU A 373 -20.58 -19.48 -17.65
N ALA A 374 -21.69 -19.39 -16.93
CA ALA A 374 -21.76 -19.48 -15.47
C ALA A 374 -22.86 -20.48 -15.07
N ARG A 375 -22.63 -21.22 -13.97
CA ARG A 375 -23.54 -22.27 -13.46
C ARG A 375 -24.99 -21.76 -13.35
N ASN A 376 -25.91 -22.48 -14.00
CA ASN A 376 -27.37 -22.43 -13.91
C ASN A 376 -28.20 -21.28 -14.51
N ARG A 377 -27.66 -20.36 -15.33
CA ARG A 377 -28.49 -19.56 -16.25
C ARG A 377 -27.78 -19.27 -17.57
N ALA A 378 -28.37 -19.72 -18.68
CA ALA A 378 -27.95 -19.33 -20.02
C ALA A 378 -28.50 -17.93 -20.33
N ILE A 379 -27.64 -16.98 -20.72
CA ILE A 379 -28.08 -15.71 -21.29
C ILE A 379 -27.69 -15.71 -22.77
N VAL A 380 -28.72 -15.57 -23.60
CA VAL A 380 -28.71 -15.55 -25.06
C VAL A 380 -27.98 -14.32 -25.59
N ALA A 381 -27.23 -14.51 -26.66
CA ALA A 381 -26.59 -13.46 -27.44
C ALA A 381 -27.62 -12.65 -28.23
N ILE A 382 -27.50 -11.32 -28.22
CA ILE A 382 -28.21 -10.47 -29.19
C ILE A 382 -27.26 -10.22 -30.36
N ARG A 383 -27.69 -10.68 -31.53
CA ARG A 383 -27.17 -10.32 -32.84
C ARG A 383 -27.74 -8.94 -33.21
N ASP A 384 -26.96 -8.17 -33.96
CA ASP A 384 -27.30 -6.89 -34.58
C ASP A 384 -27.00 -5.63 -33.74
N GLY A 385 -25.77 -5.15 -33.95
CA GLY A 385 -25.53 -3.75 -34.29
C GLY A 385 -25.79 -2.70 -33.22
N PHE A 386 -25.08 -2.71 -32.09
CA PHE A 386 -24.85 -1.47 -31.33
C PHE A 386 -23.45 -1.44 -30.67
N TYR A 387 -22.78 -0.30 -30.84
CA TYR A 387 -21.44 0.04 -30.34
C TYR A 387 -21.23 -0.29 -28.85
N LEU A 388 -20.28 -1.19 -28.55
CA LEU A 388 -19.91 -1.60 -27.19
C LEU A 388 -18.69 -0.86 -26.57
N PRO A 389 -18.64 0.49 -26.54
CA PRO A 389 -17.84 1.21 -25.52
C PRO A 389 -18.64 1.61 -24.26
N ARG A 390 -19.98 1.59 -24.30
CA ARG A 390 -20.81 2.13 -23.20
C ARG A 390 -21.19 1.11 -22.11
N LEU A 391 -21.40 -0.17 -22.44
CA LEU A 391 -21.77 -1.20 -21.44
C LEU A 391 -20.58 -1.67 -20.58
N LEU A 392 -19.38 -1.80 -21.17
CA LEU A 392 -18.14 -2.07 -20.43
C LEU A 392 -17.77 -0.93 -19.47
N ASN A 393 -18.11 0.31 -19.84
CA ASN A 393 -18.00 1.47 -18.96
C ASN A 393 -19.10 1.51 -17.89
N TRP A 394 -20.28 0.92 -18.11
CA TRP A 394 -21.35 0.84 -17.12
C TRP A 394 -21.07 -0.23 -16.05
N VAL A 395 -20.60 -1.42 -16.44
CA VAL A 395 -20.27 -2.51 -15.50
C VAL A 395 -18.96 -2.25 -14.72
N ARG A 396 -17.95 -1.61 -15.34
CA ARG A 396 -16.72 -1.19 -14.64
C ARG A 396 -16.94 -0.05 -13.65
N ARG A 397 -17.98 0.77 -13.84
CA ARG A 397 -18.35 1.84 -12.89
C ARG A 397 -19.14 1.32 -11.69
N ARG A 398 -19.63 0.07 -11.70
CA ARG A 398 -20.51 -0.49 -10.64
C ARG A 398 -19.98 -1.73 -9.92
N THR A 399 -18.81 -2.26 -10.28
CA THR A 399 -18.15 -3.33 -9.50
C THR A 399 -16.85 -2.79 -8.90
N ASP A 400 -16.91 -2.44 -7.62
CA ASP A 400 -15.84 -1.85 -6.81
C ASP A 400 -14.66 -2.82 -6.59
N PHE A 401 -13.82 -2.98 -7.61
CA PHE A 401 -12.43 -3.36 -7.37
C PHE A 401 -11.61 -2.09 -7.15
N THR A 402 -11.76 -1.52 -5.96
CA THR A 402 -10.93 -0.41 -5.47
C THR A 402 -9.61 -1.00 -4.99
N PRO A 403 -8.47 -0.80 -5.67
CA PRO A 403 -7.18 -1.02 -5.02
C PRO A 403 -7.16 -0.13 -3.77
N ARG A 404 -7.15 -0.71 -2.56
CA ARG A 404 -6.98 0.05 -1.32
C ARG A 404 -5.61 0.72 -1.37
N MET A 405 -5.59 2.06 -1.43
CA MET A 405 -4.38 2.85 -1.16
C MET A 405 -4.17 2.80 0.35
N GLU A 406 -3.34 1.86 0.80
CA GLU A 406 -2.91 1.84 2.20
C GLU A 406 -2.19 3.17 2.50
N MET A 407 -2.62 3.83 3.57
CA MET A 407 -1.97 5.01 4.11
C MET A 407 -1.28 4.64 5.41
N HIS A 408 0.01 4.96 5.48
CA HIS A 408 0.87 4.80 6.62
C HIS A 408 1.28 6.17 7.15
N TRP A 409 1.58 6.25 8.44
CA TRP A 409 2.07 7.45 9.10
C TRP A 409 3.43 7.20 9.77
N ILE A 410 4.17 8.26 10.03
CA ILE A 410 5.40 8.25 10.83
C ILE A 410 5.18 9.22 12.00
N PRO A 411 5.26 8.78 13.26
CA PRO A 411 5.10 9.68 14.40
C PRO A 411 6.05 10.88 14.32
N ARG A 412 5.59 12.06 14.74
CA ARG A 412 6.42 13.29 14.72
C ARG A 412 7.75 13.13 15.45
N ALA A 413 7.73 12.48 16.61
CA ALA A 413 8.93 12.21 17.40
C ALA A 413 9.98 11.41 16.61
N GLU A 414 9.53 10.47 15.78
CA GLU A 414 10.41 9.66 14.94
C GLU A 414 10.97 10.45 13.76
N VAL A 415 10.18 11.34 13.13
CA VAL A 415 10.74 12.28 12.15
C VAL A 415 11.79 13.20 12.79
N GLY A 416 11.54 13.61 14.04
CA GLY A 416 12.45 14.41 14.85
C GLY A 416 13.78 13.74 15.20
N SER A 417 13.87 12.40 15.16
CA SER A 417 15.15 11.67 15.30
C SER A 417 15.80 11.37 13.94
N ILE A 418 15.02 10.92 12.95
CA ILE A 418 15.57 10.46 11.67
C ILE A 418 16.30 11.58 10.91
N VAL A 419 15.75 12.80 10.93
CA VAL A 419 16.34 13.93 10.20
C VAL A 419 17.71 14.34 10.79
N PRO A 420 17.83 14.58 12.11
CA PRO A 420 19.13 14.77 12.77
C PRO A 420 20.13 13.65 12.56
N ASP A 421 19.71 12.39 12.70
CA ASP A 421 20.59 11.23 12.53
C ASP A 421 21.18 11.14 11.11
N ALA A 422 20.46 11.65 10.11
CA ALA A 422 20.90 11.73 8.72
C ALA A 422 21.73 13.00 8.41
N GLY A 423 21.97 13.87 9.39
CA GLY A 423 22.76 15.10 9.26
C GLY A 423 21.98 16.32 8.75
N GLY A 424 20.65 16.31 8.88
CA GLY A 424 19.80 17.47 8.60
C GLY A 424 19.16 18.03 9.87
N HIS A 425 18.57 19.21 9.80
CA HIS A 425 17.75 19.76 10.87
C HIS A 425 16.43 20.29 10.31
N VAL A 426 15.35 20.02 11.05
CA VAL A 426 14.02 20.57 10.73
C VAL A 426 14.00 22.03 11.14
N THR A 427 13.73 22.92 10.20
CA THR A 427 13.60 24.37 10.44
C THR A 427 12.16 24.77 10.72
N HIS A 428 11.20 24.17 9.99
CA HIS A 428 9.78 24.47 10.08
C HIS A 428 8.96 23.21 9.84
N VAL A 429 7.78 23.15 10.46
CA VAL A 429 6.78 22.11 10.21
C VAL A 429 5.46 22.81 9.95
N ASP A 430 4.91 22.61 8.75
CA ASP A 430 3.55 23.04 8.44
C ASP A 430 2.61 21.88 8.73
N GLU A 431 1.59 22.12 9.54
CA GLU A 431 0.52 21.15 9.76
C GLU A 431 -0.52 21.31 8.65
N GLU A 432 -0.82 20.21 7.97
CA GLU A 432 -1.74 20.17 6.84
C GLU A 432 -2.88 19.22 7.14
N GLU A 433 -4.10 19.71 6.98
CA GLU A 433 -5.29 18.87 7.08
C GLU A 433 -5.57 18.24 5.72
N THR A 434 -5.28 16.95 5.58
CA THR A 434 -5.52 16.19 4.34
C THR A 434 -6.44 15.02 4.64
N THR A 435 -7.59 14.93 3.97
CA THR A 435 -8.49 13.75 3.88
C THR A 435 -8.32 12.68 4.98
N GLY A 436 -8.66 13.02 6.24
CA GLY A 436 -8.71 12.06 7.34
C GLY A 436 -7.40 11.79 8.10
N TYR A 437 -6.30 12.47 7.77
CA TYR A 437 -5.01 12.41 8.48
C TYR A 437 -4.51 13.82 8.80
N GLN A 438 -3.85 13.97 9.95
CA GLN A 438 -3.03 15.14 10.21
C GLN A 438 -1.68 14.88 9.54
N SER A 439 -1.48 15.54 8.40
CA SER A 439 -0.23 15.48 7.66
C SER A 439 0.68 16.60 8.12
N CYS A 440 1.98 16.36 8.06
CA CYS A 440 2.97 17.40 8.32
C CYS A 440 3.89 17.51 7.13
N ARG A 441 4.15 18.75 6.73
CA ARG A 441 5.17 19.11 5.76
C ARG A 441 6.38 19.64 6.51
N TYR A 442 7.47 18.90 6.43
CA TYR A 442 8.73 19.20 7.11
C TYR A 442 9.64 19.96 6.16
N TRP A 443 10.21 21.06 6.64
CA TRP A 443 11.21 21.87 5.95
C TRP A 443 12.57 21.61 6.59
N VAL A 444 13.43 20.93 5.86
CA VAL A 444 14.72 20.44 6.36
C VAL A 444 15.86 21.16 5.64
N ARG A 445 16.86 21.55 6.42
CA ARG A 445 18.15 22.06 5.93
C ARG A 445 19.23 21.04 6.26
N LYS A 446 20.26 21.00 5.44
CA LYS A 446 21.47 20.22 5.74
C LYS A 446 22.59 21.16 6.15
N ASP A 447 23.18 20.86 7.30
CA ASP A 447 24.31 21.64 7.78
C ASP A 447 25.52 21.47 6.87
N ALA A 448 26.30 22.54 6.73
CA ALA A 448 27.62 22.40 6.18
C ALA A 448 28.44 21.52 7.12
N PRO A 449 29.26 20.59 6.60
CA PRO A 449 30.22 19.90 7.46
C PRO A 449 31.03 20.98 8.18
N LYS A 450 31.05 20.92 9.52
CA LYS A 450 31.90 21.82 10.30
C LYS A 450 33.31 21.60 9.77
N CYS A 451 33.87 22.61 9.09
CA CYS A 451 35.29 22.59 8.75
C CYS A 451 36.05 22.41 10.05
N GLY A 452 36.55 21.20 10.29
CA GLY A 452 37.49 20.97 11.36
C GLY A 452 38.69 21.86 11.06
N LEU A 453 38.96 22.82 11.95
CA LEU A 453 40.32 23.26 12.17
C LEU A 453 41.12 22.02 12.55
N ALA A 454 41.73 21.38 11.56
CA ALA A 454 42.88 20.53 11.79
C ALA A 454 43.96 21.47 12.34
N ARG A 455 44.19 21.38 13.65
CA ARG A 455 45.39 21.92 14.30
C ARG A 455 46.55 20.99 14.05
#